data_AF-A0A5N7SKQ5-F1
#
_entry.id   AF-A0A5N7SKQ5-F1
#
_cell.length_a   1.000
_cell.length_b   1.000
_cell.length_c   1.000
_cell.angle_alpha   90.00
_cell.angle_beta   90.00
_cell.angle_gamma   90.00
#
_symmetry.space_group_name_H-M   'P 1'
#
loop_
_entity.id
_entity.type
_entity.pdbx_description
1 polymer ?
#
loop_
_entity_poly.entity_id
_entity_poly.type
_entity_poly.pdbx_seq_one_letter_code
_entity_poly.pdbx_strand_id
1 'polypeptide(L)' 'YTGANPMTAEDIAEQIFWVASLPPHLNINRLELMPVSQSFAGFQVAREG' A
#
# COMPACT_ATOMS: atom_id res chain seq x y z
N TYR A 1 -14.85 0.80 10.47
CA TYR A 1 -14.06 -0.21 9.75
C TYR A 1 -14.86 -1.43 9.31
N THR A 2 -16.10 -1.63 9.77
CA THR A 2 -16.96 -2.72 9.28
C THR A 2 -17.10 -2.67 7.76
N GLY A 3 -16.72 -3.75 7.07
CA GLY A 3 -16.75 -3.85 5.60
C GLY A 3 -15.47 -3.44 4.87
N ALA A 4 -14.44 -2.96 5.58
CA ALA A 4 -13.12 -2.75 4.99
C ALA A 4 -12.35 -4.08 4.90
N ASN A 5 -11.60 -4.26 3.82
CA ASN A 5 -10.60 -5.33 3.68
C ASN A 5 -9.20 -4.68 3.72
N PRO A 6 -8.65 -4.41 4.92
CA PRO A 6 -7.32 -3.79 5.05
C PRO A 6 -6.23 -4.79 4.68
N MET A 7 -5.03 -4.27 4.42
CA MET A 7 -3.84 -5.12 4.34
C MET A 7 -3.58 -5.77 5.70
N THR A 8 -3.19 -7.04 5.66
CA THR A 8 -2.84 -7.87 6.81
C THR A 8 -1.32 -7.94 6.99
N ALA A 9 -0.87 -8.53 8.10
CA ALA A 9 0.55 -8.77 8.32
C ALA A 9 1.09 -9.80 7.31
N GLU A 10 0.27 -10.77 6.95
CA GLU A 10 0.56 -11.82 5.96
C GLU A 10 0.76 -11.22 4.57
N ASP A 11 -0.06 -10.24 4.16
CA ASP A 11 0.10 -9.55 2.88
C ASP A 11 1.48 -8.89 2.76
N ILE A 12 1.96 -8.25 3.84
CA ILE A 12 3.27 -7.59 3.90
C ILE A 12 4.40 -8.63 3.92
N ALA A 13 4.25 -9.71 4.68
CA ALA A 13 5.24 -10.78 4.74
C ALA A 13 5.48 -11.41 3.36
N GLU A 14 4.40 -11.66 2.61
CA GLU A 14 4.47 -12.18 1.24
C GLU A 14 5.21 -11.20 0.31
N GLN A 15 4.95 -9.90 0.42
CA GLN A 15 5.66 -8.91 -0.40
C GLN A 15 7.16 -8.89 -0.07
N ILE A 16 7.53 -8.94 1.20
CA ILE A 16 8.94 -9.00 1.61
C ILE A 16 9.60 -10.26 1.05
N PHE A 17 8.94 -11.41 1.17
CA PHE A 17 9.45 -12.67 0.64
C PHE A 17 9.66 -12.62 -0.87
N TRP A 18 8.70 -12.06 -1.61
CA TRP A 18 8.84 -11.86 -3.05
C TRP A 18 10.02 -10.97 -3.41
N VAL A 19 10.16 -9.79 -2.77
CA VAL A 19 11.28 -8.87 -3.02
C VAL A 19 12.62 -9.55 -2.73
N ALA A 20 12.71 -10.30 -1.64
CA ALA A 20 13.92 -11.03 -1.26
C ALA A 20 14.26 -12.20 -2.20
N SER A 21 13.27 -12.72 -2.94
CA SER A 21 13.43 -13.88 -3.83
C SER A 21 13.74 -13.50 -5.28
N LEU A 22 13.92 -12.21 -5.59
CA LEU A 22 14.23 -11.74 -6.93
C LEU A 22 15.62 -12.22 -7.39
N PRO A 23 15.84 -12.36 -8.71
CA PRO A 23 17.17 -12.59 -9.27
C PRO A 23 18.19 -11.55 -8.78
N PRO A 24 19.47 -11.93 -8.57
CA PRO A 24 20.48 -11.04 -7.95
C PRO A 24 20.78 -9.73 -8.69
N HIS A 25 20.39 -9.62 -9.96
CA HIS A 25 20.61 -8.42 -10.78
C HIS A 25 19.43 -7.44 -10.74
N LEU A 26 18.37 -7.74 -9.98
CA LEU A 26 17.21 -6.87 -9.81
C LEU A 26 17.22 -6.20 -8.44
N ASN A 27 16.84 -4.93 -8.42
CA ASN A 27 16.70 -4.15 -7.20
C ASN A 27 15.42 -3.31 -7.25
N ILE A 28 14.62 -3.39 -6.19
CA ILE A 28 13.44 -2.52 -6.02
C ILE A 28 13.82 -1.39 -5.08
N ASN A 29 13.85 -0.16 -5.60
CA ASN A 29 14.20 1.03 -4.81
C ASN A 29 13.10 1.41 -3.82
N ARG A 30 11.83 1.25 -4.22
CA ARG A 30 10.66 1.57 -3.41
C ARG A 30 9.43 0.83 -3.94
N LEU A 31 8.61 0.32 -3.02
CA LEU A 31 7.30 -0.24 -3.29
C LEU A 31 6.31 0.35 -2.29
N GLU A 32 5.26 1.02 -2.79
CA GLU A 32 4.19 1.60 -1.98
C GLU A 32 2.91 0.81 -2.24
N LEU A 33 2.25 0.37 -1.17
CA LEU A 33 1.11 -0.53 -1.21
C LEU A 33 -0.03 0.05 -0.38
N MET A 34 -1.25 -0.15 -0.86
CA MET A 34 -2.48 0.20 -0.16
C MET A 34 -3.52 -0.90 -0.46
N PRO A 35 -4.44 -1.22 0.47
CA PRO A 35 -5.60 -2.02 0.11
C PRO A 35 -6.40 -1.29 -0.99
N VAL A 36 -7.02 -2.02 -1.91
CA VAL A 36 -7.79 -1.42 -3.04
C VAL A 36 -8.89 -0.45 -2.57
N SER A 37 -9.36 -0.63 -1.33
CA SER A 37 -10.34 0.26 -0.69
C SER A 37 -9.78 1.60 -0.22
N GLN A 38 -8.46 1.81 -0.25
CA GLN A 38 -7.77 3.02 0.18
C GLN A 38 -7.22 3.80 -1.01
N SER A 39 -7.41 5.11 -0.99
CA SER A 39 -6.86 6.07 -1.94
C SER A 39 -6.55 7.40 -1.25
N PHE A 40 -5.82 8.27 -1.94
CA PHE A 40 -5.62 9.65 -1.49
C PHE A 40 -6.89 10.48 -1.68
N ALA A 41 -7.27 11.24 -0.66
CA ALA A 41 -8.27 12.29 -0.81
C ALA A 41 -7.65 13.54 -1.47
N GLY A 42 -8.49 14.34 -2.13
CA GLY A 42 -8.10 15.66 -2.61
C GLY A 42 -7.95 16.67 -1.47
N PHE A 43 -7.40 17.84 -1.79
CA PHE A 43 -7.30 18.94 -0.84
C PHE A 43 -8.67 19.37 -0.35
N GLN A 44 -8.79 19.58 0.95
CA GLN A 44 -10.00 20.15 1.56
C GLN A 44 -10.01 21.66 1.30
N VAL A 45 -11.12 22.17 0.79
CA VAL A 45 -11.32 23.61 0.56
C VAL A 45 -12.33 24.12 1.57
N ALA A 46 -11.87 24.96 2.51
CA ALA A 46 -12.76 25.68 3.42
C ALA A 46 -13.54 26.75 2.64
N ARG A 47 -14.85 26.87 2.91
CA ARG A 47 -15.71 27.90 2.32
C ARG A 47 -16.32 28.72 3.44
N GLU A 48 -16.20 30.04 3.36
CA GLU A 48 -16.90 30.98 4.26
C GLU A 48 -18.35 31.15 3.78
N GLY A 49 -19.28 31.16 4.75
CA GLY A 49 -20.68 31.50 4.59
C GLY A 49 -21.08 32.51 5.64
#